data_AF-A0A091AFC1-F1
#
_entry.id   AF-A0A091AFC1-F1
#
_cell.length_a   1.000
_cell.length_b   1.000
_cell.length_c   1.000
_cell.angle_alpha   90.00
_cell.angle_beta   90.00
_cell.angle_gamma   90.00
#
_symmetry.space_group_name_H-M   'P 1'
#
loop_
_entity.id
_entity.type
_entity.pdbx_description
1 polymer ?
#
loop_
_entity_poly.entity_id
_entity_poly.type
_entity_poly.pdbx_seq_one_letter_code
_entity_poly.pdbx_strand_id
1 'polypeptide(L)'
;MLDYPLQAAPVSMDVPLISNQEVYMNIALIKQYHENMPKRRAQRMVVEYLQRLGVGDIAYKRNPVLTQEERFCAMLLRAAMVKDAMILIDQPFKIIPHLKDVRLIVAALKKIDDLYLSCHIYDYKWMEEKYGEL
;
A
#
# COMPACT_ATOMS: atom_id res chain seq x y z
N MET A 1 0.85 11.29 27.48
CA MET A 1 0.54 10.88 26.09
C MET A 1 1.85 10.40 25.52
N LEU A 2 2.04 9.10 25.30
CA LEU A 2 3.29 8.59 24.73
C LEU A 2 3.30 8.94 23.25
N ASP A 3 4.14 9.90 22.86
CA ASP A 3 4.48 10.18 21.47
C ASP A 3 5.15 8.93 20.89
N TYR A 4 4.38 8.12 20.17
CA TYR A 4 4.97 7.12 19.31
C TYR A 4 5.61 7.89 18.14
N PRO A 5 6.91 7.70 17.87
CA PRO A 5 7.52 8.34 16.71
C PRO A 5 6.80 7.86 15.44
N LEU A 6 6.47 8.80 14.56
CA LEU A 6 5.92 8.52 13.23
C LEU A 6 6.70 7.35 12.59
N GLN A 7 5.97 6.33 12.17
CA GLN A 7 6.58 5.15 11.57
C GLN A 7 6.56 5.26 10.06
N ALA A 8 7.75 5.39 9.47
CA ALA A 8 7.94 5.38 8.03
C ALA A 8 7.49 4.03 7.46
N ALA A 9 6.57 4.07 6.49
CA ALA A 9 5.99 2.89 5.86
C ALA A 9 6.22 2.96 4.33
N PRO A 10 7.29 2.32 3.82
CA PRO A 10 7.67 2.46 2.42
C PRO A 10 6.79 1.64 1.46
N VAL A 11 6.53 2.23 0.31
CA VAL A 11 5.96 1.60 -0.89
C VAL A 11 7.00 1.77 -2.00
N SER A 12 7.83 0.75 -2.19
CA SER A 12 8.95 0.76 -3.15
C SER A 12 9.22 -0.63 -3.70
N MET A 13 9.83 -0.71 -4.89
CA MET A 13 10.31 -1.97 -5.46
C MET A 13 11.34 -2.68 -4.57
N ASP A 14 12.07 -1.94 -3.73
CA ASP A 14 13.06 -2.49 -2.78
C ASP A 14 12.42 -3.13 -1.54
N VAL A 15 11.11 -2.89 -1.32
CA VAL A 15 10.33 -3.50 -0.24
C VAL A 15 9.17 -4.28 -0.86
N PRO A 16 9.42 -5.36 -1.62
CA PRO A 16 8.38 -6.07 -2.36
C PRO A 16 7.44 -6.86 -1.43
N LEU A 17 6.36 -7.37 -2.01
CA LEU A 17 5.54 -8.39 -1.38
C LEU A 17 6.30 -9.74 -1.35
N ILE A 18 6.07 -10.52 -0.30
CA ILE A 18 6.56 -11.90 -0.18
C ILE A 18 5.88 -12.72 -1.29
N SER A 19 6.69 -13.27 -2.20
CA SER A 19 6.23 -13.79 -3.49
C SER A 19 5.41 -15.08 -3.39
N ASN A 20 5.74 -15.95 -2.43
CA ASN A 20 5.06 -17.23 -2.20
C ASN A 20 3.84 -17.12 -1.25
N GLN A 21 3.50 -15.91 -0.82
CA GLN A 21 2.42 -15.64 0.13
C GLN A 21 1.22 -15.00 -0.56
N GLU A 22 0.01 -15.34 -0.09
CA GLU A 22 -1.22 -14.71 -0.56
C GLU A 22 -1.25 -13.22 -0.21
N VAL A 23 -1.94 -12.41 -1.02
CA VAL A 23 -2.00 -10.95 -0.83
C VAL A 23 -2.52 -10.57 0.55
N TYR A 24 -3.63 -11.18 0.99
CA TYR A 24 -4.20 -10.79 2.28
C TYR A 24 -3.21 -11.03 3.44
N MET A 25 -2.41 -12.09 3.35
CA MET A 25 -1.44 -12.41 4.38
C MET A 25 -0.26 -11.44 4.38
N ASN A 26 0.20 -11.00 3.20
CA ASN A 26 1.23 -9.96 3.09
C ASN A 26 0.83 -8.67 3.82
N ILE A 27 -0.45 -8.30 3.77
CA ILE A 27 -0.98 -7.09 4.38
C ILE A 27 -1.27 -7.33 5.87
N ALA A 28 -1.98 -8.41 6.21
CA ALA A 28 -2.42 -8.73 7.57
C ALA A 28 -1.26 -8.99 8.54
N LEU A 29 -0.09 -9.43 8.03
CA LEU A 29 1.08 -9.76 8.84
C LEU A 29 1.51 -8.60 9.75
N ILE A 30 1.41 -7.36 9.28
CA ILE A 30 1.79 -6.16 10.05
C ILE A 30 0.94 -6.05 11.33
N LYS A 31 -0.38 -6.13 11.22
CA LYS A 31 -1.30 -6.08 12.39
C LYS A 31 -1.17 -7.31 13.28
N GLN A 32 -0.97 -8.49 12.69
CA GLN A 32 -0.79 -9.72 13.46
C GLN A 32 0.48 -9.66 14.31
N TYR A 33 1.58 -9.16 13.74
CA TYR A 33 2.87 -9.10 14.41
C TYR A 33 2.95 -7.97 15.44
N HIS A 34 2.54 -6.75 15.08
CA HIS A 34 2.70 -5.58 15.96
C HIS A 34 1.57 -5.39 16.97
N GLU A 35 0.37 -5.89 16.69
CA GLU A 35 -0.81 -5.67 17.53
C GLU A 35 -1.44 -6.98 18.06
N ASN A 36 -0.81 -8.14 17.80
CA ASN A 36 -1.35 -9.47 18.13
C ASN A 36 -2.79 -9.67 17.61
N MET A 37 -3.14 -9.04 16.48
CA MET A 37 -4.50 -9.11 15.94
C MET A 37 -4.84 -10.57 15.54
N PRO A 38 -5.99 -11.13 15.95
CA PRO A 38 -6.36 -12.49 15.58
C PRO A 38 -6.44 -12.68 14.06
N LYS A 39 -5.91 -13.81 13.56
CA LYS A 39 -5.81 -14.10 12.12
C LYS A 39 -7.10 -13.86 11.35
N ARG A 40 -8.23 -14.38 11.84
CA ARG A 40 -9.55 -14.22 11.20
C ARG A 40 -10.01 -12.76 11.16
N ARG A 41 -9.71 -11.97 12.19
CA ARG A 41 -10.05 -10.55 12.24
C ARG A 41 -9.20 -9.76 11.25
N ALA A 42 -7.89 -9.99 11.24
CA ALA A 42 -6.97 -9.35 10.31
C ALA A 42 -7.30 -9.68 8.86
N GLN A 43 -7.64 -10.94 8.55
CA GLN A 43 -8.07 -11.36 7.22
C GLN A 43 -9.31 -10.61 6.75
N ARG A 44 -10.39 -10.56 7.55
CA ARG A 44 -11.62 -9.84 7.18
C ARG A 44 -11.35 -8.36 6.91
N MET A 45 -10.64 -7.71 7.82
CA MET A 45 -10.25 -6.30 7.69
C MET A 45 -9.49 -6.05 6.38
N VAL A 46 -8.50 -6.89 6.06
CA VAL A 46 -7.73 -6.74 4.83
C VAL A 46 -8.58 -6.95 3.58
N VAL A 47 -9.47 -7.96 3.58
CA VAL A 47 -10.38 -8.20 2.46
C VAL A 47 -11.32 -7.00 2.23
N GLU A 48 -11.86 -6.42 3.31
CA GLU A 48 -12.70 -5.21 3.24
C GLU A 48 -11.94 -4.03 2.63
N TYR A 49 -10.68 -3.80 3.02
CA TYR A 49 -9.88 -2.72 2.43
C TYR A 49 -9.47 -2.98 0.98
N LEU A 50 -9.17 -4.22 0.60
CA LEU A 50 -8.95 -4.58 -0.81
C LEU A 50 -10.21 -4.35 -1.65
N GLN A 51 -11.39 -4.66 -1.11
CA GLN A 51 -12.67 -4.35 -1.76
C GLN A 51 -12.89 -2.85 -1.91
N ARG A 52 -12.57 -2.05 -0.88
CA ARG A 52 -12.64 -0.58 -0.94
C ARG A 52 -11.74 -0.01 -2.05
N LEU A 53 -10.57 -0.60 -2.25
CA LEU A 53 -9.68 -0.26 -3.37
C LEU A 53 -10.18 -0.73 -4.75
N GLY A 54 -11.13 -1.67 -4.80
CA GLY A 54 -11.66 -2.25 -6.03
C GLY A 54 -10.86 -3.46 -6.54
N VAL A 55 -9.98 -4.04 -5.71
CA VAL A 55 -9.13 -5.20 -6.01
C VAL A 55 -9.40 -6.36 -5.05
N GLY A 56 -10.65 -6.50 -4.59
CA GLY A 56 -11.03 -7.51 -3.58
C GLY A 56 -10.77 -8.96 -4.00
N ASP A 57 -10.83 -9.24 -5.30
CA ASP A 57 -10.65 -10.56 -5.89
C ASP A 57 -9.19 -11.07 -5.80
N ILE A 58 -8.22 -10.19 -5.52
CA ILE A 58 -6.81 -10.58 -5.40
C ILE A 58 -6.45 -11.14 -4.02
N ALA A 59 -7.34 -11.04 -3.03
CA ALA A 59 -7.01 -11.34 -1.63
C ALA A 59 -6.29 -12.69 -1.45
N TYR A 60 -6.73 -13.71 -2.18
CA TYR A 60 -6.20 -15.08 -2.11
C TYR A 60 -5.26 -15.44 -3.28
N LYS A 61 -4.92 -14.48 -4.14
CA LYS A 61 -3.92 -14.64 -5.20
C LYS A 61 -2.51 -14.48 -4.62
N ARG A 62 -1.51 -14.98 -5.33
CA ARG A 62 -0.07 -14.78 -5.02
C ARG A 62 0.51 -13.66 -5.88
N ASN A 63 1.58 -13.03 -5.40
CA ASN A 63 2.22 -11.88 -6.07
C ASN A 63 2.51 -12.06 -7.59
N PRO A 64 2.97 -13.23 -8.09
CA PRO A 64 3.32 -13.39 -9.50
C PRO A 64 2.16 -13.23 -10.49
N VAL A 65 0.91 -13.45 -10.06
CA VAL A 65 -0.26 -13.34 -10.93
C VAL A 65 -0.92 -11.96 -10.89
N LEU A 66 -0.41 -11.06 -10.05
CA LEU A 66 -0.96 -9.71 -9.91
C LEU A 66 -0.53 -8.82 -11.09
N THR A 67 -1.43 -7.97 -11.52
CA THR A 67 -1.08 -6.79 -12.32
C THR A 67 -0.22 -5.84 -11.48
N GLN A 68 0.38 -4.85 -12.14
CA GLN A 68 1.23 -3.88 -11.45
C GLN A 68 0.42 -2.96 -10.55
N GLU A 69 -0.79 -2.60 -10.98
CA GLU A 69 -1.76 -1.83 -10.21
C GLU A 69 -2.27 -2.59 -9.00
N GLU A 70 -2.63 -3.88 -9.17
CA GLU A 70 -3.02 -4.75 -8.06
C GLU A 70 -1.88 -4.90 -7.04
N ARG A 71 -0.65 -5.10 -7.52
CA ARG A 71 0.55 -5.17 -6.68
C ARG A 71 0.77 -3.87 -5.91
N PHE A 72 0.65 -2.72 -6.58
CA PHE A 72 0.76 -1.41 -5.94
C PHE A 72 -0.28 -1.24 -4.84
N CYS A 73 -1.56 -1.53 -5.11
CA CYS A 73 -2.63 -1.46 -4.10
C CYS A 73 -2.34 -2.35 -2.89
N ALA A 74 -1.82 -3.56 -3.11
CA ALA A 74 -1.44 -4.46 -2.02
C ALA A 74 -0.25 -3.94 -1.21
N MET A 75 0.78 -3.39 -1.87
CA MET A 75 1.93 -2.76 -1.19
C MET A 75 1.50 -1.54 -0.38
N LEU A 76 0.63 -0.70 -0.95
CA LEU A 76 0.08 0.48 -0.31
C LEU A 76 -0.73 0.10 0.95
N LEU A 77 -1.63 -0.88 0.86
CA LEU A 77 -2.37 -1.36 2.03
C LEU A 77 -1.44 -1.93 3.09
N ARG A 78 -0.41 -2.70 2.72
CA ARG A 78 0.55 -3.23 3.68
C ARG A 78 1.27 -2.09 4.43
N ALA A 79 1.68 -1.03 3.74
CA ALA A 79 2.27 0.15 4.36
C ALA A 79 1.28 0.84 5.31
N ALA A 80 0.02 0.99 4.88
CA ALA A 80 -1.05 1.59 5.70
C ALA A 80 -1.44 0.76 6.94
N MET A 81 -1.04 -0.52 7.03
CA MET A 81 -1.27 -1.32 8.24
C MET A 81 -0.32 -0.95 9.38
N VAL A 82 0.77 -0.23 9.11
CA VAL A 82 1.68 0.26 10.15
C VAL A 82 0.90 1.25 11.03
N LYS A 83 1.04 1.12 12.35
CA LYS A 83 0.38 2.06 13.27
C LYS A 83 0.97 3.45 13.09
N ASP A 84 0.10 4.46 12.98
CA ASP A 84 0.50 5.86 12.80
C ASP A 84 1.41 6.04 11.56
N ALA A 85 1.06 5.34 10.47
CA ALA A 85 1.87 5.27 9.26
C ALA A 85 2.10 6.65 8.61
N MET A 86 3.37 6.96 8.36
CA MET A 86 3.78 7.93 7.35
C MET A 86 4.15 7.17 6.09
N ILE A 87 3.24 7.14 5.12
CA ILE A 87 3.45 6.40 3.87
C ILE A 87 4.50 7.14 3.03
N LEU A 88 5.51 6.41 2.58
CA LEU A 88 6.55 6.91 1.70
C LEU A 88 6.49 6.14 0.38
N ILE A 89 5.94 6.77 -0.66
CA ILE A 89 5.89 6.17 -2.00
C ILE A 89 7.14 6.60 -2.76
N ASP A 90 7.99 5.64 -3.07
CA ASP A 90 9.25 5.88 -3.77
C ASP A 90 9.13 5.42 -5.24
N GLN A 91 9.28 6.38 -6.15
CA GLN A 91 9.27 6.21 -7.60
C GLN A 91 8.09 5.34 -8.07
N PRO A 92 6.83 5.79 -7.86
CA PRO A 92 5.67 4.97 -8.19
C PRO A 92 5.58 4.59 -9.67
N PHE A 93 6.15 5.41 -10.56
CA PHE A 93 6.26 5.07 -11.98
C PHE A 93 7.29 3.97 -12.28
N LYS A 94 8.12 3.55 -11.33
CA LYS A 94 8.88 2.28 -11.45
C LYS A 94 8.04 1.08 -11.07
N ILE A 95 7.08 1.24 -10.15
CA ILE A 95 6.15 0.19 -9.73
C ILE A 95 5.11 -0.06 -10.82
N ILE A 96 4.62 1.00 -11.46
CA ILE A 96 3.63 0.96 -12.54
C ILE A 96 4.09 1.84 -13.74
N PRO A 97 5.02 1.37 -14.59
CA PRO A 97 5.66 2.20 -15.63
C PRO A 97 4.75 2.71 -16.73
N HIS A 98 3.62 2.05 -16.98
CA HIS A 98 2.68 2.48 -18.01
C HIS A 98 1.70 3.57 -17.56
N LEU A 99 1.76 4.01 -16.29
CA LEU A 99 0.96 5.16 -15.86
C LEU A 99 1.36 6.43 -16.59
N LYS A 100 0.35 7.09 -17.16
CA LYS A 100 0.48 8.39 -17.82
C LYS A 100 0.62 9.54 -16.83
N ASP A 101 -0.04 9.42 -15.69
CA ASP A 101 -0.10 10.43 -14.65
C ASP A 101 -0.37 9.79 -13.27
N VAL A 102 -0.34 10.62 -12.24
CA VAL A 102 -0.47 10.23 -10.82
C VAL A 102 -1.90 9.87 -10.37
N ARG A 103 -2.94 10.04 -11.21
CA ARG A 103 -4.34 10.00 -10.75
C ARG A 103 -4.73 8.67 -10.10
N LEU A 104 -4.19 7.55 -10.58
CA LEU A 104 -4.45 6.23 -9.98
C LEU A 104 -3.92 6.16 -8.54
N ILE A 105 -2.72 6.70 -8.30
CA ILE A 105 -2.07 6.72 -7.00
C ILE A 105 -2.87 7.59 -6.02
N VAL A 106 -3.25 8.81 -6.45
CA VAL A 106 -4.07 9.73 -5.64
C VAL A 106 -5.43 9.11 -5.33
N ALA A 107 -6.07 8.47 -6.31
CA ALA A 107 -7.36 7.81 -6.11
C ALA A 107 -7.26 6.64 -5.13
N ALA A 108 -6.18 5.86 -5.16
CA ALA A 108 -5.95 4.78 -4.20
C ALA A 108 -5.72 5.33 -2.79
N LEU A 109 -4.89 6.37 -2.63
CA LEU A 109 -4.65 7.04 -1.35
C LEU A 109 -5.94 7.59 -0.73
N LYS A 110 -6.73 8.32 -1.51
CA LYS A 110 -8.02 8.87 -1.05
C LYS A 110 -9.00 7.80 -0.58
N LYS A 111 -8.93 6.60 -1.14
CA LYS A 111 -9.78 5.48 -0.72
C LYS A 111 -9.34 4.86 0.60
N ILE A 112 -8.20 5.22 1.18
CA ILE A 112 -7.70 4.66 2.44
C ILE A 112 -7.13 5.76 3.36
N ASP A 113 -7.59 6.99 3.20
CA ASP A 113 -7.11 8.18 3.91
C ASP A 113 -7.31 8.11 5.43
N ASP A 114 -8.23 7.28 5.90
CA ASP A 114 -8.45 6.94 7.32
C ASP A 114 -7.38 6.01 7.92
N LEU A 115 -6.47 5.44 7.12
CA LEU A 115 -5.51 4.43 7.59
C LEU A 115 -4.12 4.96 7.93
N TYR A 116 -3.78 6.19 7.53
CA TYR A 116 -2.43 6.72 7.67
C TYR A 116 -2.46 8.20 8.08
N LEU A 117 -1.36 8.70 8.65
CA LEU A 117 -1.27 10.08 9.13
C LEU A 117 -0.86 11.06 8.03
N SER A 118 0.09 10.64 7.19
CA SER A 118 0.57 11.44 6.05
C SER A 118 1.13 10.54 4.96
N CYS A 119 1.21 11.08 3.74
CA CYS A 119 1.81 10.40 2.60
C CYS A 119 2.75 11.38 1.90
N HIS A 120 3.96 10.91 1.57
CA HIS A 120 4.94 11.63 0.76
C HIS A 120 5.29 10.78 -0.46
N ILE A 121 5.34 11.41 -1.63
CA ILE A 121 5.75 10.76 -2.87
C ILE A 121 7.10 11.34 -3.27
N TYR A 122 8.08 10.47 -3.47
CA TYR A 122 9.42 10.82 -3.93
C TYR A 122 9.64 10.25 -5.32
N ASP A 123 10.13 11.09 -6.23
CA ASP A 123 10.45 10.68 -7.59
C ASP A 123 11.56 11.56 -8.16
N TYR A 124 12.06 11.20 -9.33
CA TYR A 124 13.00 12.03 -10.06
C TYR A 124 12.31 13.29 -10.60
N LYS A 125 13.08 14.38 -10.65
CA LYS A 125 12.61 15.67 -11.17
C LYS A 125 12.04 15.57 -12.60
N TRP A 126 12.56 14.69 -13.45
CA TRP A 126 12.04 14.52 -14.81
C TRP A 126 10.61 13.94 -14.87
N MET A 127 10.07 13.42 -13.76
CA MET A 127 8.70 12.90 -13.70
C MET A 127 7.68 14.00 -13.34
N GLU A 128 8.11 15.24 -13.11
CA GLU A 128 7.28 16.37 -12.66
C GLU A 128 5.99 16.55 -13.50
N GLU A 129 6.07 16.43 -14.82
CA GLU A 129 4.91 16.53 -15.71
C GLU A 129 3.80 15.51 -15.42
N LYS A 130 4.17 14.32 -14.91
CA LYS A 130 3.19 13.28 -14.57
C LYS A 130 2.44 13.55 -13.25
N TYR A 131 2.99 14.42 -12.40
CA TYR A 131 2.38 14.82 -11.14
C TYR A 131 1.40 15.98 -11.30
N GLY A 132 1.64 16.88 -12.27
CA GLY A 132 0.79 18.06 -12.46
C GLY A 132 0.83 19.01 -11.26
N GLU A 133 -0.28 19.68 -10.97
CA GLU A 133 -0.40 20.67 -9.88
C GLU A 133 -0.70 20.04 -8.49
N LEU A 134 -0.15 18.86 -8.21
CA LEU A 134 -0.37 18.13 -6.96
C LEU A 134 0.09 18.90 -5.70
#